data_AF-A0A412Z470-F1
#
_entry.id   AF-A0A412Z470-F1
#
_cell.length_a   1.000
_cell.length_b   1.000
_cell.length_c   1.000
_cell.angle_alpha   90.00
_cell.angle_beta   90.00
_cell.angle_gamma   90.00
#
_symmetry.space_group_name_H-M   'P 1'
#
loop_
_entity.id
_entity.type
_entity.pdbx_description
1 polymer ?
#
loop_
_entity_poly.entity_id
_entity_poly.type
_entity_poly.pdbx_seq_one_letter_code
_entity_poly.pdbx_strand_id
1 'polypeptide(L)'
;MIDNQNNIGQRIRAARKQKGINQTELANLLGKSLRTIQKYESGEIEVSIAMINELAKALDTTSTFLIGYEHDEKNIHSLSDIMDFLFKLDRIKGLNFNIDVKRPPHYDEWECSITFNGKDKSADFNADMCLFLEEFAEYREEFQNNRISAKRYKELQDKDLAYYSSTTLEEKPEE
;
A
#
# COMPACT_ATOMS: atom_id res chain seq x y z
N MET A 1 17.33 22.58 14.44
CA MET A 1 16.24 22.40 13.46
C MET A 1 16.82 21.72 12.25
N ILE A 2 16.51 20.44 12.08
CA ILE A 2 16.81 19.69 10.85
C ILE A 2 15.48 19.02 10.53
N ASP A 3 14.72 19.63 9.62
CA ASP A 3 13.45 19.09 9.12
C ASP A 3 13.75 17.87 8.26
N ASN A 4 13.81 16.71 8.91
CA ASN A 4 13.85 15.41 8.24
C ASN A 4 12.42 14.88 7.99
N GLN A 5 11.50 15.79 7.64
CA GLN A 5 10.18 15.41 7.16
C GLN A 5 10.24 15.20 5.64
N ASN A 6 10.23 13.92 5.29
CA ASN A 6 9.96 13.31 4.00
C ASN A 6 8.80 14.01 3.23
N ASN A 7 9.04 15.18 2.64
CA ASN A 7 8.01 15.99 1.98
C ASN A 7 7.74 15.47 0.56
N ILE A 8 6.53 14.96 0.34
CA ILE A 8 6.03 14.49 -0.97
C ILE A 8 6.29 15.48 -2.11
N GLY A 9 6.16 16.78 -1.85
CA GLY A 9 6.41 17.84 -2.83
C GLY A 9 7.85 17.85 -3.34
N GLN A 10 8.83 17.55 -2.48
CA GLN A 10 10.22 17.42 -2.89
C GLN A 10 10.43 16.20 -3.80
N ARG A 11 9.77 15.08 -3.51
CA ARG A 11 9.85 13.87 -4.34
C ARG A 11 9.14 14.03 -5.69
N ILE A 12 8.00 14.70 -5.72
CA ILE A 12 7.33 15.12 -6.97
C ILE A 12 8.29 15.97 -7.81
N ARG A 13 8.91 16.98 -7.19
CA ARG A 13 9.88 17.86 -7.88
C ARG A 13 11.09 17.09 -8.39
N ALA A 14 11.60 16.13 -7.62
CA ALA A 14 12.73 15.29 -8.01
C ALA A 14 12.37 14.40 -9.21
N ALA A 15 11.25 13.67 -9.15
CA ALA A 15 10.76 12.83 -10.24
C ALA A 15 10.50 13.64 -11.52
N ARG A 16 9.89 14.83 -11.39
CA ARG A 16 9.69 15.74 -12.52
C ARG A 16 11.01 16.14 -13.19
N LYS A 17 12.01 16.53 -12.40
CA LYS A 17 13.33 16.87 -12.93
C LYS A 17 14.03 15.68 -13.56
N GLN A 18 13.90 14.48 -12.99
CA GLN A 18 14.46 13.24 -13.55
C GLN A 18 13.85 12.90 -14.91
N LYS A 19 12.53 13.12 -15.07
CA LYS A 19 11.84 12.99 -16.36
C LYS A 19 12.19 14.11 -17.36
N GLY A 20 12.86 15.18 -16.92
CA GLY A 20 13.33 16.26 -17.78
C GLY A 20 12.27 17.30 -18.18
N ILE A 21 11.13 17.37 -17.47
CA ILE A 21 10.03 18.30 -17.78
C ILE A 21 9.96 19.47 -16.78
N ASN A 22 9.40 20.60 -17.19
CA ASN A 22 9.16 21.77 -16.36
C ASN A 22 7.76 21.72 -15.68
N GLN A 23 7.50 22.64 -14.74
CA GLN A 23 6.24 22.64 -13.97
C GLN A 23 5.01 22.89 -14.85
N THR A 24 5.14 23.69 -15.92
CA THR A 24 4.05 23.97 -16.86
C THR A 24 3.72 22.73 -17.70
N GLU A 25 4.73 21.98 -18.13
CA GLU A 25 4.55 20.72 -18.85
C GLU A 25 3.86 19.67 -17.97
N LEU A 26 4.27 19.52 -16.70
CA LEU A 26 3.59 18.63 -15.76
C LEU A 26 2.13 19.08 -15.52
N ALA A 27 1.89 20.39 -15.42
CA ALA A 27 0.54 20.93 -15.26
C ALA A 27 -0.34 20.56 -16.47
N ASN A 28 0.20 20.69 -17.68
CA ASN A 28 -0.50 20.32 -18.92
C ASN A 28 -0.79 18.82 -18.98
N LEU A 29 0.17 17.96 -18.60
CA LEU A 29 -0.02 16.50 -18.57
C LEU A 29 -1.15 16.07 -17.62
N LEU A 30 -1.31 16.77 -16.49
CA LEU A 30 -2.31 16.45 -15.45
C LEU A 30 -3.62 17.25 -15.60
N GLY A 31 -3.73 18.13 -16.60
CA GLY A 31 -4.87 19.03 -16.74
C GLY A 31 -5.06 19.96 -15.53
N LYS A 32 -3.96 20.41 -14.91
CA LYS A 32 -3.95 21.32 -13.75
C LYS A 32 -3.34 22.67 -14.10
N SER A 33 -3.51 23.65 -13.20
CA SER A 33 -2.82 24.94 -13.35
C SER A 33 -1.36 24.83 -12.90
N LEU A 34 -0.47 25.66 -13.48
CA LEU A 34 0.92 25.80 -13.02
C LEU A 34 0.98 26.08 -11.51
N ARG A 35 0.07 26.94 -11.01
CA ARG A 35 -0.01 27.29 -9.59
C ARG A 35 -0.34 26.07 -8.71
N THR A 36 -1.16 25.15 -9.20
CA THR A 36 -1.46 23.90 -8.48
C THR A 36 -0.21 23.02 -8.35
N ILE A 37 0.54 22.85 -9.44
CA ILE A 37 1.80 22.06 -9.41
C ILE A 37 2.83 22.71 -8.49
N GLN A 38 2.94 24.04 -8.49
CA GLN A 38 3.82 24.76 -7.56
C GLN A 38 3.44 24.50 -6.10
N LYS A 39 2.14 24.53 -5.77
CA LYS A 39 1.64 24.23 -4.43
C LYS A 39 1.87 22.77 -4.02
N TYR A 40 1.75 21.82 -4.96
CA TYR A 40 2.11 20.43 -4.71
C TYR A 40 3.61 20.28 -4.41
N GLU A 41 4.49 20.87 -5.23
CA GLU A 41 5.95 20.75 -5.06
C GLU A 41 6.48 21.50 -3.83
N SER A 42 5.81 22.57 -3.39
CA SER A 42 6.15 23.28 -2.16
C SER A 42 5.57 22.64 -0.90
N GLY A 43 4.60 21.73 -1.04
CA GLY A 43 3.82 21.19 0.07
C GLY A 43 2.82 22.18 0.67
N GLU A 44 2.47 23.26 -0.05
CA GLU A 44 1.47 24.24 0.41
C GLU A 44 0.05 23.65 0.44
N ILE A 45 -0.22 22.65 -0.40
CA ILE A 45 -1.48 21.90 -0.39
C ILE A 45 -1.21 20.40 -0.37
N GLU A 46 -2.08 19.67 0.32
CA GLU A 46 -2.06 18.21 0.37
C GLU A 46 -2.42 17.61 -1.00
N VAL A 47 -1.75 16.51 -1.35
CA VAL A 47 -1.97 15.77 -2.59
C VAL A 47 -2.77 14.52 -2.26
N SER A 48 -3.98 14.38 -2.82
CA SER A 48 -4.81 13.19 -2.58
C SER A 48 -4.17 11.94 -3.16
N ILE A 49 -4.48 10.75 -2.61
CA ILE A 49 -4.00 9.46 -3.10
C ILE A 49 -4.32 9.26 -4.59
N ALA A 50 -5.51 9.68 -5.03
CA ALA A 50 -5.89 9.64 -6.45
C ALA A 50 -4.94 10.48 -7.32
N MET A 51 -4.61 11.71 -6.88
CA MET A 51 -3.68 12.59 -7.59
C MET A 51 -2.23 12.06 -7.53
N ILE A 52 -1.82 11.40 -6.44
CA ILE A 52 -0.52 10.74 -6.34
C ILE A 52 -0.38 9.66 -7.41
N ASN A 53 -1.43 8.86 -7.63
CA ASN A 53 -1.43 7.84 -8.68
C ASN A 53 -1.38 8.45 -10.09
N GLU A 54 -2.04 9.59 -10.32
CA GLU A 54 -1.93 10.33 -11.59
C GLU A 54 -0.53 10.91 -11.79
N LEU A 55 0.06 11.49 -10.74
CA LEU A 55 1.42 12.01 -10.74
C LEU A 55 2.44 10.90 -11.03
N ALA A 56 2.31 9.74 -10.38
CA ALA A 56 3.19 8.59 -10.60
C ALA A 56 3.22 8.18 -12.07
N LYS A 57 2.04 8.07 -12.71
CA LYS A 57 1.92 7.81 -14.15
C LYS A 57 2.51 8.93 -15.00
N ALA A 58 2.18 10.19 -14.71
CA ALA A 58 2.67 11.34 -15.46
C ALA A 58 4.19 11.54 -15.34
N LEU A 59 4.80 11.04 -14.27
CA LEU A 59 6.22 11.18 -13.96
C LEU A 59 7.04 9.91 -14.20
N ASP A 60 6.43 8.84 -14.71
CA ASP A 60 7.08 7.53 -14.92
C ASP A 60 7.78 6.99 -13.65
N THR A 61 7.12 7.15 -12.49
CA THR A 61 7.60 6.69 -11.18
C THR A 61 6.51 5.89 -10.47
N THR A 62 6.79 5.35 -9.28
CA THR A 62 5.80 4.68 -8.44
C THR A 62 5.15 5.65 -7.45
N SER A 63 3.89 5.39 -7.10
CA SER A 63 3.19 6.12 -6.03
C SER A 63 3.94 5.99 -4.70
N THR A 64 4.46 4.80 -4.41
CA THR A 64 5.29 4.48 -3.23
C THR A 64 6.51 5.37 -3.11
N PHE A 65 7.22 5.63 -4.23
CA PHE A 65 8.31 6.59 -4.25
C PHE A 65 7.81 7.98 -3.88
N LEU A 66 6.73 8.48 -4.50
CA LEU A 66 6.23 9.83 -4.24
C LEU A 66 5.84 10.05 -2.78
N ILE A 67 5.15 9.09 -2.15
CA ILE A 67 4.78 9.18 -0.73
C ILE A 67 5.97 8.95 0.22
N GLY A 68 7.12 8.51 -0.29
CA GLY A 68 8.28 8.21 0.55
C GLY A 68 8.09 6.94 1.35
N TYR A 69 7.30 6.01 0.82
CA TYR A 69 7.30 4.65 1.31
C TYR A 69 8.65 4.05 0.94
N GLU A 70 9.56 4.11 1.90
CA GLU A 70 10.80 3.33 1.83
C GLU A 70 10.37 1.87 1.86
N HIS A 71 10.48 1.23 0.71
CA HIS A 71 10.36 -0.21 0.62
C HIS A 71 11.56 -0.76 1.39
N ASP A 72 11.41 -0.90 2.70
CA ASP A 72 12.29 -1.73 3.49
C ASP A 72 12.01 -3.13 2.93
N GLU A 73 12.82 -3.57 1.96
CA GLU A 73 12.72 -4.89 1.35
C GLU A 73 12.94 -5.90 2.48
N LYS A 74 11.86 -6.20 3.21
CA LYS A 74 11.78 -7.33 4.13
C LYS A 74 11.73 -8.56 3.25
N ASN A 75 12.90 -8.91 2.75
CA ASN A 75 13.11 -10.11 1.98
C ASN A 75 12.76 -11.29 2.88
N ILE A 76 11.77 -12.08 2.44
CA ILE A 76 11.41 -13.34 3.09
C ILE A 76 12.48 -14.35 2.65
N HIS A 77 13.42 -14.67 3.54
CA HIS A 77 14.52 -15.57 3.26
C HIS A 77 14.28 -16.99 3.77
N SER A 78 13.36 -17.15 4.73
CA SER A 78 13.09 -18.40 5.41
C SER A 78 11.62 -18.55 5.79
N LEU A 79 11.22 -19.77 6.13
CA LEU A 79 9.90 -20.03 6.70
C LEU A 79 9.72 -19.31 8.05
N SER A 80 10.79 -19.08 8.80
CA SER A 80 10.76 -18.32 10.05
C SER A 80 10.32 -16.88 9.85
N ASP A 81 10.69 -16.24 8.73
CA ASP A 81 10.26 -14.88 8.43
C ASP A 81 8.73 -14.83 8.18
N ILE A 82 8.17 -15.87 7.56
CA ILE A 82 6.72 -16.01 7.36
C ILE A 82 6.01 -16.19 8.71
N MET A 83 6.55 -17.04 9.59
CA MET A 83 5.97 -17.27 10.91
C MET A 83 6.07 -16.03 11.80
N ASP A 84 7.20 -15.33 11.77
CA ASP A 84 7.40 -14.06 12.48
C ASP A 84 6.43 -12.99 11.99
N PHE A 85 6.16 -12.91 10.68
CA PHE A 85 5.10 -12.04 10.16
C PHE A 85 3.72 -12.38 10.76
N LEU A 86 3.35 -13.67 10.84
CA LEU A 86 2.09 -14.09 11.44
C LEU A 86 2.03 -13.79 12.95
N PHE A 87 3.13 -13.93 13.68
CA PHE A 87 3.19 -13.56 15.10
C PHE A 87 3.07 -12.04 15.30
N LYS A 88 3.71 -11.24 14.44
CA LYS A 88 3.56 -9.78 14.45
C LYS A 88 2.15 -9.35 14.11
N LEU A 89 1.49 -10.03 13.17
CA LEU A 89 0.10 -9.78 12.80
C LEU A 89 -0.84 -9.93 14.02
N ASP A 90 -0.64 -10.96 14.84
CA ASP A 90 -1.43 -11.20 16.07
C ASP A 90 -1.23 -10.11 17.13
N ARG A 91 -0.07 -9.44 17.13
CA ARG A 91 0.25 -8.37 18.07
C ARG A 91 -0.30 -7.00 17.67
N ILE A 92 -0.96 -6.85 16.52
CA ILE A 92 -1.49 -5.53 16.09
C ILE A 92 -2.78 -5.19 16.84
N LYS A 93 -2.81 -4.05 17.51
CA LYS A 93 -4.01 -3.52 18.15
C LYS A 93 -5.03 -3.10 17.10
N GLY A 94 -6.30 -3.40 17.31
CA GLY A 94 -7.37 -3.08 16.36
C GLY A 94 -7.44 -4.04 15.17
N LEU A 95 -6.64 -5.12 15.16
CA LEU A 95 -6.72 -6.18 14.16
C LEU A 95 -6.92 -7.53 14.85
N ASN A 96 -7.99 -8.24 14.46
CA ASN A 96 -8.33 -9.54 15.02
C ASN A 96 -8.59 -10.54 13.89
N PHE A 97 -8.08 -11.75 14.02
CA PHE A 97 -8.39 -12.84 13.10
C PHE A 97 -8.63 -14.14 13.84
N ASN A 98 -9.36 -15.04 13.19
CA ASN A 98 -9.52 -16.42 13.63
C ASN A 98 -8.67 -17.33 12.75
N ILE A 99 -8.21 -18.45 13.32
CA ILE A 99 -7.61 -19.54 12.54
C ILE A 99 -8.57 -20.71 12.56
N ASP A 100 -9.14 -21.02 11.40
CA ASP A 100 -9.99 -22.19 11.22
C ASP A 100 -9.12 -23.37 10.80
N VAL A 101 -9.22 -24.50 11.52
CA VAL A 101 -8.43 -25.70 11.26
C VAL A 101 -9.34 -26.87 10.92
N LYS A 102 -9.21 -27.41 9.71
CA LYS A 102 -9.80 -28.68 9.30
C LYS A 102 -8.70 -29.74 9.29
N ARG A 103 -8.91 -30.84 10.01
CA ARG A 103 -7.94 -31.95 10.08
C ARG A 103 -8.60 -33.33 10.19
N PRO A 104 -7.95 -34.38 9.68
CA PRO A 104 -8.38 -35.76 9.92
C PRO A 104 -8.38 -36.14 11.42
N PRO A 105 -9.28 -37.06 11.85
CA PRO A 105 -10.22 -37.82 11.02
C PRO A 105 -11.57 -37.11 10.79
N HIS A 106 -11.76 -35.90 11.32
CA HIS A 106 -13.05 -35.18 11.24
C HIS A 106 -13.32 -34.59 9.86
N TYR A 107 -12.26 -34.37 9.08
CA TYR A 107 -12.29 -33.88 7.71
C TYR A 107 -11.38 -34.75 6.85
N ASP A 108 -11.74 -34.94 5.58
CA ASP A 108 -10.91 -35.67 4.61
C ASP A 108 -9.64 -34.89 4.22
N GLU A 109 -9.66 -33.58 4.45
CA GLU A 109 -8.58 -32.65 4.11
C GLU A 109 -7.90 -32.11 5.37
N TRP A 110 -6.64 -31.71 5.23
CA TRP A 110 -5.92 -30.92 6.22
C TRP A 110 -5.71 -29.51 5.67
N GLU A 111 -6.48 -28.55 6.18
CA GLU A 111 -6.49 -27.16 5.74
C GLU A 111 -6.53 -26.23 6.96
N CYS A 112 -5.81 -25.11 6.88
CA CYS A 112 -5.94 -24.01 7.83
C CYS A 112 -6.20 -22.71 7.07
N SER A 113 -7.14 -21.90 7.55
CA SER A 113 -7.41 -20.57 6.99
C SER A 113 -7.37 -19.50 8.08
N ILE A 114 -6.92 -18.30 7.71
CA ILE A 114 -7.00 -17.10 8.54
C ILE A 114 -8.21 -16.29 8.10
N THR A 115 -9.11 -15.98 9.02
CA THR A 115 -10.38 -15.30 8.73
C THR A 115 -10.47 -13.97 9.48
N PHE A 116 -10.67 -12.88 8.74
CA PHE A 116 -10.96 -11.55 9.29
C PHE A 116 -12.46 -11.30 9.25
N ASN A 117 -13.02 -10.78 10.35
CA ASN A 117 -14.42 -10.38 10.41
C ASN A 117 -14.53 -8.86 10.24
N GLY A 118 -14.84 -8.39 9.02
CA GLY A 118 -14.99 -6.97 8.71
C GLY A 118 -16.14 -6.24 9.44
N LYS A 119 -16.98 -6.96 10.20
CA LYS A 119 -18.03 -6.39 11.06
C LYS A 119 -17.68 -6.42 12.55
N ASP A 120 -16.48 -6.86 12.92
CA ASP A 120 -16.00 -6.82 14.29
C ASP A 120 -15.74 -5.37 14.73
N LYS A 121 -16.62 -4.85 15.59
CA LYS A 121 -16.52 -3.48 16.12
C LYS A 121 -15.36 -3.28 17.10
N SER A 122 -14.69 -4.35 17.53
CA SER A 122 -13.51 -4.29 18.39
C SER A 122 -12.19 -4.29 17.60
N ALA A 123 -12.25 -4.45 16.28
CA ALA A 123 -11.10 -4.50 15.39
C ALA A 123 -11.27 -3.49 14.24
N ASP A 124 -10.85 -2.25 14.49
CA ASP A 124 -10.99 -1.12 13.56
C ASP A 124 -10.39 -1.40 12.17
N PHE A 125 -9.35 -2.23 12.08
CA PHE A 125 -8.65 -2.54 10.83
C PHE A 125 -9.20 -3.77 10.08
N ASN A 126 -10.15 -4.52 10.66
CA ASN A 126 -10.68 -5.71 9.98
C ASN A 126 -11.49 -5.37 8.72
N ALA A 127 -12.20 -4.24 8.71
CA ALA A 127 -12.96 -3.80 7.53
C ALA A 127 -12.01 -3.47 6.36
N ASP A 128 -10.91 -2.76 6.65
CA ASP A 128 -9.86 -2.47 5.68
C ASP A 128 -9.18 -3.75 5.18
N MET A 129 -8.89 -4.71 6.07
CA MET A 129 -8.35 -6.01 5.67
C MET A 129 -9.31 -6.80 4.77
N CYS A 130 -10.62 -6.79 5.05
CA CYS A 130 -11.60 -7.42 4.17
C CYS A 130 -11.63 -6.76 2.78
N LEU A 131 -11.64 -5.42 2.73
CA LEU A 131 -11.62 -4.68 1.47
C LEU A 131 -10.35 -4.96 0.66
N PHE A 132 -9.18 -4.94 1.31
CA PHE A 132 -7.92 -5.28 0.66
C PHE A 132 -7.90 -6.71 0.13
N LEU A 133 -8.31 -7.70 0.94
CA LEU A 133 -8.29 -9.10 0.54
C LEU A 133 -9.29 -9.40 -0.59
N GLU A 134 -10.43 -8.72 -0.62
CA GLU A 134 -11.40 -8.77 -1.72
C GLU A 134 -10.77 -8.26 -3.02
N GLU A 135 -10.23 -7.03 -3.02
CA GLU A 135 -9.55 -6.46 -4.20
C GLU A 135 -8.34 -7.33 -4.63
N PHE A 136 -7.53 -7.79 -3.67
CA PHE A 136 -6.36 -8.63 -3.94
C PHE A 136 -6.73 -9.97 -4.56
N ALA A 137 -7.80 -10.61 -4.08
CA ALA A 137 -8.28 -11.87 -4.64
C ALA A 137 -8.64 -11.71 -6.13
N GLU A 138 -9.36 -10.64 -6.48
CA GLU A 138 -9.76 -10.35 -7.86
C GLU A 138 -8.55 -10.18 -8.78
N TYR A 139 -7.65 -9.24 -8.50
CA TYR A 139 -6.54 -8.97 -9.42
C TYR A 139 -5.46 -10.05 -9.38
N ARG A 140 -5.35 -10.83 -8.30
CA ARG A 140 -4.52 -12.04 -8.25
C ARG A 140 -5.05 -13.11 -9.19
N GLU A 141 -6.37 -13.35 -9.21
CA GLU A 141 -6.99 -14.28 -10.16
C GLU A 141 -6.78 -13.81 -11.61
N GLU A 142 -6.98 -12.52 -11.89
CA GLU A 142 -6.71 -11.95 -13.21
C GLU A 142 -5.27 -12.18 -13.68
N PHE A 143 -4.30 -11.99 -12.78
CA PHE A 143 -2.90 -12.23 -13.10
C PHE A 143 -2.60 -13.71 -13.35
N GLN A 144 -3.12 -14.60 -12.50
CA GLN A 144 -2.95 -16.06 -12.67
C GLN A 144 -3.55 -16.58 -13.96
N ASN A 145 -4.66 -15.98 -14.39
CA ASN A 145 -5.34 -16.29 -15.64
C ASN A 145 -4.77 -15.52 -16.86
N ASN A 146 -3.62 -14.83 -16.71
CA ASN A 146 -2.95 -14.04 -17.74
C ASN A 146 -3.81 -12.92 -18.36
N ARG A 147 -4.81 -12.40 -17.63
CA ARG A 147 -5.67 -11.28 -18.07
C ARG A 147 -5.00 -9.92 -17.91
N ILE A 148 -4.06 -9.80 -16.97
CA ILE A 148 -3.25 -8.59 -16.75
C ILE A 148 -1.75 -8.91 -16.83
N SER A 149 -0.97 -7.92 -17.24
CA SER A 149 0.50 -8.05 -17.34
C SER A 149 1.18 -7.97 -15.98
N ALA A 150 2.42 -8.47 -15.88
CA ALA A 150 3.25 -8.31 -14.68
C ALA A 150 3.45 -6.83 -14.29
N LYS A 151 3.56 -5.94 -15.27
CA LYS A 151 3.62 -4.48 -15.04
C LYS A 151 2.34 -3.99 -14.37
N ARG A 152 1.17 -4.38 -14.89
CA ARG A 152 -0.13 -3.98 -14.33
C ARG A 152 -0.33 -4.54 -12.92
N TYR A 153 0.06 -5.78 -12.69
CA TYR A 153 0.01 -6.41 -11.37
C TYR A 153 0.87 -5.63 -10.35
N LYS A 154 2.09 -5.24 -10.73
CA LYS A 154 2.97 -4.41 -9.89
C LYS A 154 2.39 -3.02 -9.61
N GLU A 155 1.79 -2.38 -10.61
CA GLU A 155 1.11 -1.08 -10.42
C GLU A 155 -0.05 -1.16 -9.41
N LEU A 156 -0.79 -2.27 -9.38
CA LEU A 156 -1.87 -2.49 -8.41
C LEU A 156 -1.31 -2.68 -7.00
N GLN A 157 -0.25 -3.49 -6.84
CA GLN A 157 0.44 -3.63 -5.56
C GLN A 157 0.97 -2.29 -5.04
N ASP A 158 1.59 -1.47 -5.91
CA ASP A 158 2.09 -0.15 -5.53
C ASP A 158 0.95 0.82 -5.18
N LYS A 159 -0.23 0.69 -5.81
CA LYS A 159 -1.44 1.44 -5.48
C LYS A 159 -1.92 1.11 -4.07
N ASP A 160 -2.00 -0.18 -3.73
CA ASP A 160 -2.49 -0.65 -2.43
C ASP A 160 -1.53 -0.26 -1.30
N LEU A 161 -0.22 -0.46 -1.52
CA LEU A 161 0.81 -0.02 -0.57
C LEU A 161 0.75 1.50 -0.35
N ALA A 162 0.54 2.28 -1.41
CA ALA A 162 0.41 3.73 -1.28
C ALA A 162 -0.85 4.13 -0.50
N TYR A 163 -1.96 3.45 -0.73
CA TYR A 163 -3.23 3.71 -0.05
C TYR A 163 -3.11 3.49 1.46
N TYR A 164 -2.52 2.37 1.90
CA TYR A 164 -2.40 2.04 3.33
C TYR A 164 -1.19 2.68 4.04
N SER A 165 -0.30 3.36 3.31
CA SER A 165 0.93 3.94 3.86
C SER A 165 0.72 5.02 4.94
N SER A 166 -0.42 5.70 4.93
CA SER A 166 -0.73 6.74 5.93
C SER A 166 -1.34 6.17 7.21
N THR A 167 -1.76 4.90 7.20
CA THR A 167 -2.35 4.24 8.37
C THR A 167 -1.21 3.76 9.27
N THR A 168 -1.17 4.28 10.49
CA THR A 168 -0.20 3.86 11.51
C THR A 168 -0.82 2.81 12.42
N LEU A 169 -0.02 1.80 12.79
CA LEU A 169 -0.46 0.69 13.62
C LEU A 169 0.24 0.74 14.98
N GLU A 170 -0.49 0.38 16.02
CA GLU A 170 0.04 0.21 17.38
C GLU A 170 0.11 -1.28 17.72
N GLU A 171 1.11 -1.68 18.50
CA GLU A 171 1.15 -3.03 19.08
C GLU A 171 0.25 -3.13 20.32
N LYS A 172 -0.32 -4.32 20.53
CA LYS A 172 -0.97 -4.71 21.78
C LYS A 172 0.07 -4.61 22.92
N PRO A 173 -0.31 -4.16 24.11
CA PRO A 173 0.61 -4.10 25.25
C PRO A 173 1.13 -5.50 25.57
N GLU A 174 2.43 -5.61 25.85
CA GLU A 174 3.01 -6.82 26.44
C GLU A 174 2.53 -6.92 27.90
N GLU A 175 1.77 -7.96 28.24
CA GLU A 175 1.39 -8.29 29.63
C GLU A 175 2.57 -8.83 30.43
#